data_AF-A0A4Y2UPR4-F1
#
_entry.id   AF-A0A4Y2UPR4-F1
#
_cell.length_a   1.000
_cell.length_b   1.000
_cell.length_c   1.000
_cell.angle_alpha   90.00
_cell.angle_beta   90.00
_cell.angle_gamma   90.00
#
_symmetry.space_group_name_H-M   'P 1'
#
loop_
_entity.id
_entity.type
_entity.pdbx_description
1 polymer ?
#
loop_
_entity_poly.entity_id
_entity_poly.type
_entity_poly.pdbx_seq_one_letter_code
_entity_poly.pdbx_strand_id
1 'polypeptide(L)'
;MSSCSSCHFSDVAEGIPVDSQHLVNLVCCTQLLLREVHKCRLLVMAHPMDMTSFYERRPRSSGVAVLDKLILWRPPLHDYHQEELISIQRYDNVFSRFSYEG
;
A
#
# COMPACT_ATOMS: atom_id res chain seq x y z
N MET A 1 23.29 9.73 -17.71
CA MET A 1 22.14 9.79 -16.77
C MET A 1 20.91 9.41 -17.57
N SER A 2 20.41 8.20 -17.37
CA SER A 2 19.34 7.59 -18.16
C SER A 2 17.98 8.17 -17.78
N SER A 3 17.38 8.88 -18.73
CA SER A 3 16.03 9.45 -18.62
C SER A 3 14.99 8.34 -18.42
N CYS A 4 14.14 8.49 -17.41
CA CYS A 4 12.96 7.66 -17.20
C CYS A 4 11.93 8.02 -18.29
N SER A 5 11.91 7.27 -19.38
CA SER A 5 11.08 7.52 -20.57
C SER A 5 9.60 7.15 -20.43
N SER A 6 9.06 7.01 -19.22
CA SER A 6 7.71 6.46 -19.00
C SER A 6 6.67 7.45 -18.45
N CYS A 7 7.00 8.73 -18.29
CA CYS A 7 6.00 9.77 -18.05
C CYS A 7 5.79 10.55 -19.34
N HIS A 8 4.90 10.05 -20.21
CA HIS A 8 4.42 10.83 -21.33
C HIS A 8 3.60 12.00 -20.77
N PHE A 9 4.04 13.24 -21.03
CA PHE A 9 3.37 14.47 -20.61
C PHE A 9 1.92 14.59 -21.11
N SER A 10 1.51 13.73 -22.06
CA SER A 10 0.16 13.68 -22.62
C SER A 10 -0.90 13.13 -21.66
N ASP A 11 -0.54 12.33 -20.65
CA ASP A 11 -1.50 11.85 -19.63
C ASP A 11 -1.84 12.92 -18.58
N VAL A 12 -1.17 14.08 -18.65
CA VAL A 12 -1.37 15.22 -17.73
C VAL A 12 -2.31 16.27 -18.34
N ALA A 13 -2.68 16.14 -19.62
CA ALA A 13 -3.10 17.31 -20.40
C ALA A 13 -4.61 17.43 -20.68
N GLU A 14 -5.46 16.47 -20.31
CA GLU A 14 -6.90 16.55 -20.58
C GLU A 14 -7.69 16.94 -19.32
N GLY A 15 -7.63 18.23 -18.96
CA GLY A 15 -8.52 18.81 -17.93
C GLY A 15 -7.88 19.77 -16.92
N ILE A 16 -6.55 19.70 -16.76
CA ILE A 16 -5.87 20.44 -15.69
C ILE A 16 -5.65 21.90 -16.10
N PRO A 17 -6.10 22.90 -15.33
CA PRO A 17 -5.79 24.29 -15.61
C PRO A 17 -4.26 24.49 -15.52
N VAL A 18 -3.65 24.75 -16.69
CA VAL A 18 -2.19 24.79 -16.92
C VAL A 18 -1.53 26.06 -16.34
N ASP A 19 -2.24 26.80 -15.48
CA ASP A 19 -1.87 28.15 -15.08
C ASP A 19 -0.79 28.20 -13.99
N SER A 20 -0.44 27.04 -13.38
CA SER A 20 0.60 26.94 -12.36
C SER A 20 1.45 25.69 -12.53
N GLN A 21 2.76 25.90 -12.77
CA GLN A 21 3.77 24.83 -12.85
C GLN A 21 3.80 23.92 -11.61
N HIS A 22 3.42 24.46 -10.44
CA HIS A 22 3.35 23.68 -9.21
C HIS A 22 2.21 22.65 -9.25
N LEU A 23 1.06 22.98 -9.87
CA LEU A 23 -0.06 22.04 -10.03
C LEU A 23 0.30 20.93 -11.03
N VAL A 24 0.93 21.29 -12.15
CA VAL A 24 1.42 20.30 -13.14
C VAL A 24 2.39 19.31 -12.50
N ASN A 25 3.36 19.80 -11.72
CA ASN A 25 4.31 18.95 -11.00
C ASN A 25 3.62 18.07 -9.95
N LEU A 26 2.65 18.63 -9.21
CA LEU A 26 1.89 17.87 -8.21
C LEU A 26 1.15 16.70 -8.86
N VAL A 27 0.47 16.95 -9.98
CA VAL A 27 -0.31 15.93 -10.69
C VAL A 27 0.61 14.87 -11.33
N CYS A 28 1.73 15.29 -11.92
CA CYS A 28 2.74 14.34 -12.40
C CYS A 28 3.26 13.45 -11.26
N CYS A 29 3.55 14.02 -10.09
CA CYS A 29 3.98 13.27 -8.92
C CYS A 29 2.91 12.30 -8.40
N THR A 30 1.62 12.69 -8.37
CA THR A 30 0.54 11.80 -7.92
C THR A 30 0.31 10.66 -8.91
N GLN A 31 0.39 10.90 -10.22
CA GLN A 31 0.32 9.84 -11.24
C GLN A 31 1.49 8.85 -11.14
N LEU A 32 2.72 9.35 -10.95
CA LEU A 32 3.89 8.50 -10.73
C LEU A 32 3.73 7.66 -9.46
N LEU A 33 3.24 8.27 -8.37
CA LEU A 33 2.96 7.57 -7.12
C LEU A 33 1.92 6.46 -7.31
N LEU A 34 0.80 6.74 -7.97
CA LEU A 34 -0.25 5.75 -8.26
C LEU A 34 0.32 4.53 -9.01
N ARG A 35 1.20 4.75 -9.99
CA ARG A 35 1.87 3.65 -10.70
C ARG A 35 2.73 2.80 -9.78
N GLU A 36 3.48 3.41 -8.85
CA GLU A 36 4.30 2.65 -7.90
C GLU A 36 3.42 1.94 -6.84
N VAL A 37 2.30 2.53 -6.39
CA VAL A 37 1.35 1.87 -5.49
C VAL A 37 0.77 0.60 -6.15
N HIS A 38 0.45 0.65 -7.44
CA HIS A 38 0.02 -0.55 -8.17
C HIS A 38 1.08 -1.65 -8.18
N LYS A 39 2.37 -1.30 -8.35
CA LYS A 39 3.46 -2.28 -8.26
C LYS A 39 3.60 -2.85 -6.85
N CYS A 40 3.45 -2.03 -5.81
CA CYS A 40 3.42 -2.51 -4.42
C CYS A 40 2.30 -3.54 -4.22
N ARG A 41 1.10 -3.29 -4.78
CA ARG A 41 0.00 -4.26 -4.75
C ARG A 41 0.40 -5.60 -5.37
N LEU A 42 0.99 -5.57 -6.57
CA LEU A 42 1.44 -6.79 -7.26
C LEU A 42 2.54 -7.52 -6.47
N LEU A 43 3.47 -6.78 -5.86
CA LEU A 43 4.52 -7.36 -5.03
C LEU A 43 3.95 -8.08 -3.81
N VAL A 44 3.00 -7.47 -3.09
CA VAL A 44 2.34 -8.08 -1.92
C VAL A 44 1.52 -9.30 -2.35
N MET A 45 0.81 -9.22 -3.48
CA MET A 45 0.08 -10.40 -4.02
C MET A 45 1.02 -11.55 -4.40
N ALA A 46 2.21 -11.25 -4.93
CA ALA A 46 3.20 -12.26 -5.29
C ALA A 46 3.97 -12.83 -4.08
N HIS A 47 4.15 -12.03 -3.03
CA HIS A 47 4.90 -12.36 -1.83
C HIS A 47 4.00 -12.14 -0.60
N PRO A 48 3.19 -13.15 -0.21
CA PRO A 48 2.27 -13.00 0.89
C PRO A 48 3.01 -12.72 2.20
N MET A 49 2.42 -11.86 3.02
CA MET A 49 3.04 -11.44 4.28
C MET A 49 2.94 -12.54 5.33
N ASP A 50 4.06 -13.22 5.59
CA ASP A 50 4.16 -14.28 6.59
C ASP A 50 4.76 -13.76 7.91
N MET A 51 3.91 -13.67 8.94
CA MET A 51 4.29 -13.23 10.28
C MET A 51 4.46 -14.39 11.28
N THR A 52 4.45 -15.65 10.83
CA THR A 52 4.60 -16.83 11.70
C THR A 52 5.88 -16.76 12.52
N SER A 53 7.02 -16.49 11.86
CA SER A 53 8.33 -16.38 12.51
C SER A 53 8.39 -15.28 13.58
N PHE A 54 7.66 -14.18 13.38
CA PHE A 54 7.54 -13.10 14.35
C PHE A 54 6.78 -13.57 15.59
N TYR A 55 5.67 -14.28 15.43
CA TYR A 55 4.87 -14.81 16.54
C TYR A 55 5.56 -15.95 17.30
N GLU A 56 6.41 -16.74 16.63
CA GLU A 56 7.21 -17.78 17.26
C GLU A 56 8.31 -17.21 18.16
N ARG A 57 8.97 -16.13 17.71
CA ARG A 57 10.09 -15.51 18.43
C ARG A 57 9.67 -14.48 19.45
N ARG A 58 8.41 -14.01 19.41
CA ARG A 58 7.89 -13.03 20.36
C ARG A 58 7.90 -13.64 21.77
N PRO A 59 8.62 -13.05 22.75
CA PRO A 59 8.60 -13.53 24.11
C PRO A 59 7.17 -13.50 24.65
N ARG A 60 6.56 -14.67 24.84
CA ARG A 60 5.28 -14.79 25.53
C ARG A 60 5.57 -14.62 27.02
N SER A 61 4.97 -13.63 27.67
CA SER A 61 5.05 -13.52 29.13
C SER A 61 4.48 -14.80 29.76
N SER A 62 5.15 -15.32 30.78
CA SER A 62 4.92 -16.66 31.34
C SER A 62 3.47 -16.92 31.78
N GLY A 63 2.72 -15.87 32.18
CA GLY A 63 1.32 -15.98 32.55
C GLY A 63 0.36 -16.26 31.38
N VAL A 64 0.63 -15.73 30.17
CA VAL A 64 -0.20 -15.95 28.97
C VAL A 64 0.03 -17.35 28.40
N ALA A 65 1.25 -17.88 28.52
CA ALA A 65 1.60 -19.22 28.05
C ALA A 65 0.87 -20.34 28.82
N VAL A 66 0.59 -20.13 30.12
CA VAL A 66 -0.21 -21.06 30.94
C VAL A 66 -1.69 -20.97 30.58
N LEU A 67 -2.22 -19.77 30.36
CA LEU A 67 -3.60 -19.55 29.92
C LEU A 67 -3.87 -20.11 28.51
N ASP A 68 -2.86 -20.10 27.62
CA ASP A 68 -2.88 -20.74 26.29
C ASP A 68 -3.14 -22.26 26.35
N LYS A 69 -2.91 -22.91 27.51
CA LYS A 69 -3.20 -24.32 27.76
C LYS A 69 -4.54 -24.57 28.47
N LEU A 70 -5.12 -23.53 29.07
CA LEU A 70 -6.36 -23.57 29.85
C LEU A 70 -7.58 -23.06 29.08
N ILE A 71 -7.37 -22.12 28.15
CA ILE A 71 -8.43 -21.54 27.33
C ILE A 71 -8.46 -22.28 25.98
N LEU A 72 -9.53 -23.03 25.72
CA LEU A 72 -9.73 -23.80 24.49
C LEU A 72 -9.84 -22.94 23.22
N TRP A 73 -10.03 -21.62 23.38
CA TRP A 73 -10.20 -20.66 22.29
C TRP A 73 -9.00 -19.71 22.22
N ARG A 74 -8.21 -19.83 21.15
CA ARG A 74 -7.24 -18.82 20.73
C ARG A 74 -7.86 -17.88 19.69
N PRO A 75 -7.79 -16.55 19.85
CA PRO A 75 -8.19 -15.63 18.79
C PRO A 75 -7.48 -15.98 17.47
N PRO A 76 -8.16 -15.87 16.32
CA PRO A 76 -7.49 -16.04 15.04
C PRO A 76 -6.25 -15.15 14.95
N LEU A 77 -5.19 -15.66 14.31
CA LEU A 77 -4.04 -14.83 13.99
C LEU A 77 -4.49 -13.67 13.10
N HIS A 78 -3.89 -12.50 13.32
CA HIS A 78 -4.18 -11.33 12.51
C HIS A 78 -3.65 -11.55 11.08
N ASP A 79 -4.50 -11.32 10.08
CA ASP A 79 -4.15 -11.48 8.67
C ASP A 79 -3.53 -10.19 8.13
N TYR A 80 -2.23 -10.02 8.40
CA TYR A 80 -1.45 -8.89 7.92
C TYR A 80 -1.40 -8.78 6.40
N HIS A 81 -1.48 -9.91 5.69
CA HIS A 81 -1.47 -9.93 4.24
C HIS A 81 -2.74 -9.27 3.68
N GLN A 82 -3.91 -9.64 4.21
CA GLN A 82 -5.18 -8.99 3.82
C GLN A 82 -5.23 -7.52 4.24
N GLU A 83 -4.74 -7.18 5.45
CA GLU A 83 -4.67 -5.79 5.90
C GLU A 83 -3.86 -4.92 4.92
N GLU A 84 -2.69 -5.40 4.50
CA GLU A 84 -1.82 -4.67 3.58
C GLU A 84 -2.50 -4.47 2.21
N LEU A 85 -3.13 -5.51 1.66
CA LEU A 85 -3.91 -5.39 0.41
C LEU A 85 -5.04 -4.35 0.51
N ILE A 86 -5.78 -4.33 1.62
CA ILE A 86 -6.86 -3.36 1.87
C ILE A 86 -6.29 -1.93 1.97
N SER A 87 -5.14 -1.78 2.65
CA SER A 87 -4.49 -0.48 2.79
C SER A 87 -4.05 0.09 1.44
N ILE A 88 -3.42 -0.74 0.59
CA ILE A 88 -2.97 -0.37 -0.75
C ILE A 88 -4.17 0.02 -1.61
N GLN A 89 -5.26 -0.77 -1.58
CA GLN A 89 -6.48 -0.45 -2.31
C GLN A 89 -7.08 0.91 -1.88
N ARG A 90 -7.00 1.25 -0.59
CA ARG A 90 -7.45 2.56 -0.09
C ARG A 90 -6.63 3.70 -0.70
N TYR A 91 -5.31 3.55 -0.79
CA TYR A 91 -4.44 4.54 -1.43
C TYR A 91 -4.73 4.68 -2.92
N ASP A 92 -4.87 3.56 -3.65
CA ASP A 92 -5.25 3.56 -5.07
C ASP A 92 -6.53 4.37 -5.32
N ASN A 93 -7.56 4.16 -4.50
CA ASN A 93 -8.84 4.87 -4.61
C ASN A 93 -8.70 6.38 -4.35
N VAL A 94 -7.91 6.76 -3.35
CA VAL A 94 -7.68 8.18 -3.01
C VAL A 94 -6.92 8.89 -4.13
N PHE A 95 -5.82 8.30 -4.61
CA PHE A 95 -4.99 8.92 -5.65
C PHE A 95 -5.66 8.94 -7.02
N SER A 96 -6.43 7.90 -7.36
CA SER A 96 -7.24 7.92 -8.60
C SER A 96 -8.21 9.10 -8.59
N ARG A 97 -8.85 9.39 -7.44
CA ARG A 97 -9.77 10.53 -7.33
C ARG A 97 -9.09 11.88 -7.51
N PHE A 98 -7.87 12.04 -7.00
CA PHE A 98 -7.06 13.23 -7.25
C PHE A 98 -6.68 13.43 -8.72
N SER A 99 -6.62 12.35 -9.51
CA SER A 99 -6.24 12.43 -10.93
C SER A 99 -7.42 12.67 -11.87
N TYR A 100 -8.68 12.46 -11.43
CA TYR A 100 -9.89 12.69 -12.25
C TYR A 100 -10.64 13.98 -11.88
N GLU A 101 -10.43 14.54 -10.69
CA GLU A 101 -11.08 15.79 -10.24
C GLU A 101 -10.15 17.02 -10.25
N GLY A 102 -8.91 16.87 -10.76
CA GLY A 102 -7.90 17.93 -10.86
C GLY A 102 -7.84 18.59 -12.23
#